data_AF-A0ABD3GM31-F1
#
_entry.id   AF-A0ABD3GM31-F1
#
_cell.length_a   1.000
_cell.length_b   1.000
_cell.length_c   1.000
_cell.angle_alpha   90.00
_cell.angle_beta   90.00
_cell.angle_gamma   90.00
#
_symmetry.space_group_name_H-M   'P 1'
#
loop_
_entity.id
_entity.type
_entity.pdbx_description
1 polymer ?
#
loop_
_entity_poly.entity_id
_entity_poly.type
_entity_poly.pdbx_seq_one_letter_code
_entity_poly.pdbx_strand_id
1 'polypeptide(L)' 'MAVLIGPKGYENEPPRHPELKINAKEPFNAEPSPPALVESYITPVEMFYKRNHGPIPILTDPDSYVAAPSPL' A
#
# COMPACT_ATOMS: atom_id res chain seq x y z
N MET A 1 -0.16 -23.96 2.48
CA MET A 1 -1.08 -22.84 2.15
C MET A 1 -0.30 -21.80 1.37
N ALA A 2 -0.94 -20.94 0.58
CA ALA A 2 -0.23 -19.88 -0.14
C ALA A 2 0.30 -18.82 0.83
N VAL A 3 1.59 -18.47 0.73
CA VAL A 3 2.27 -17.52 1.62
C VAL A 3 1.84 -16.08 1.35
N LEU A 4 1.77 -15.72 0.06
CA LEU A 4 1.25 -14.45 -0.45
C LEU A 4 -0.13 -14.69 -1.07
N ILE A 5 -1.13 -13.95 -0.59
CA ILE A 5 -2.51 -14.05 -1.06
C ILE A 5 -2.91 -12.71 -1.66
N GLY A 6 -3.34 -12.71 -2.91
CA GLY A 6 -4.00 -11.55 -3.55
C GLY A 6 -5.50 -11.62 -3.33
N PRO A 7 -6.09 -10.83 -2.40
CA PRO A 7 -7.52 -10.89 -2.14
C PRO A 7 -8.33 -10.34 -3.31
N LYS A 8 -9.61 -10.74 -3.39
CA LYS A 8 -10.56 -10.23 -4.40
C LYS A 8 -11.38 -9.04 -3.89
N GLY A 9 -11.47 -8.87 -2.57
CA GLY A 9 -12.17 -7.76 -1.92
C GLY A 9 -11.22 -6.93 -1.06
N TYR A 10 -11.78 -5.90 -0.43
CA TYR A 10 -11.06 -4.85 0.30
C TYR A 10 -11.22 -4.95 1.83
N GLU A 11 -11.77 -6.05 2.33
CA GLU A 11 -12.08 -6.28 3.74
C GLU A 11 -10.86 -6.26 4.68
N ASN A 12 -9.67 -6.55 4.13
CA ASN A 12 -8.40 -6.62 4.88
C ASN A 12 -7.43 -5.49 4.49
N GLU A 13 -7.95 -4.42 3.91
CA GLU A 13 -7.16 -3.24 3.57
C GLU A 13 -6.50 -2.63 4.82
N PRO A 14 -5.20 -2.29 4.79
CA PRO A 14 -4.53 -1.73 5.95
C PRO A 14 -5.08 -0.32 6.29
N PRO A 15 -4.92 0.14 7.54
CA PRO A 15 -5.25 1.51 7.92
C PRO A 15 -4.31 2.51 7.23
N ARG A 16 -4.78 3.75 7.03
CA ARG A 16 -3.99 4.85 6.46
C ARG A 16 -4.16 6.12 7.28
N HIS A 17 -3.22 7.04 7.13
CA HIS A 17 -3.26 8.33 7.79
C HIS A 17 -4.52 9.11 7.35
N PRO A 18 -5.31 9.67 8.28
CA PRO A 18 -6.59 10.30 7.96
C PRO A 18 -6.45 11.62 7.19
N GLU A 19 -5.27 12.25 7.21
CA GLU A 19 -5.02 13.52 6.50
C GLU A 19 -4.65 13.35 5.03
N LEU A 20 -4.53 12.11 4.55
CA LEU A 20 -4.35 11.86 3.12
C LEU A 20 -5.59 12.30 2.36
N LYS A 21 -5.38 13.02 1.25
CA LYS A 21 -6.43 13.32 0.29
C LYS A 21 -6.73 12.06 -0.50
N ILE A 22 -7.88 11.45 -0.22
CA ILE A 22 -8.34 10.23 -0.90
C ILE A 22 -8.93 10.59 -2.27
N ASN A 23 -8.30 10.07 -3.32
CA ASN A 23 -8.77 10.22 -4.71
C ASN A 23 -9.64 9.03 -5.15
N ALA A 24 -9.38 7.84 -4.61
CA ALA A 24 -10.25 6.66 -4.73
C ALA A 24 -10.11 5.78 -3.49
N LYS A 25 -11.23 5.19 -3.02
CA LYS A 25 -11.22 4.31 -1.84
C LYS A 25 -10.89 2.86 -2.21
N GLU A 26 -11.41 2.37 -3.34
CA GLU A 26 -11.28 0.98 -3.79
C GLU A 26 -11.06 0.95 -5.32
N PRO A 27 -9.83 0.65 -5.79
CA PRO A 27 -8.62 0.47 -4.99
C PRO A 27 -8.16 1.78 -4.33
N PHE A 28 -7.53 1.66 -3.16
CA PHE A 28 -7.13 2.83 -2.38
C PHE A 28 -6.04 3.64 -3.10
N ASN A 29 -6.34 4.88 -3.44
CA ASN A 29 -5.41 5.82 -4.07
C ASN A 29 -5.51 7.18 -3.36
N ALA A 30 -4.41 7.66 -2.80
CA ALA A 30 -4.40 8.88 -2.00
C ALA A 30 -3.03 9.57 -2.00
N GLU A 31 -3.04 10.88 -1.85
CA GLU A 31 -1.83 11.74 -1.84
C GLU A 31 -1.80 12.63 -0.58
N PRO A 32 -0.62 13.07 -0.12
CA PRO A 32 -0.53 14.09 0.92
C PRO A 32 -1.04 15.44 0.40
N SER A 33 -1.41 16.33 1.32
CA SER A 33 -1.64 17.73 0.96
C SER A 33 -0.31 18.39 0.52
N PRO A 34 -0.32 19.43 -0.32
CA PRO A 34 0.91 20.11 -0.73
C PRO A 34 1.77 20.62 0.43
N PRO A 35 1.22 21.18 1.52
CA PRO A 35 2.03 21.55 2.69
C PRO A 35 2.71 20.35 3.36
N ALA A 36 1.98 19.25 3.57
CA ALA A 36 2.54 18.05 4.19
C ALA A 36 3.58 17.34 3.30
N LEU A 37 3.45 17.47 1.98
CA LEU A 37 4.41 16.92 1.02
C LEU A 37 5.82 17.51 1.19
N VAL A 38 5.91 18.80 1.54
CA VAL A 38 7.18 19.55 1.59
C VAL A 38 7.67 19.82 3.02
N GLU A 39 6.95 19.32 4.03
CA GLU A 39 7.28 19.53 5.44
C GLU A 39 8.65 18.94 5.83
N SER A 40 9.06 17.86 5.16
CA SER A 40 10.33 17.18 5.40
C SER A 40 11.01 16.81 4.09
N TYR A 41 12.34 16.82 4.07
CA TYR A 41 13.12 16.40 2.90
C TYR A 41 12.83 14.95 2.50
N ILE A 42 12.70 14.07 3.50
CA ILE A 42 12.22 12.68 3.30
C ILE A 42 10.76 12.65 3.75
N THR A 43 9.85 12.36 2.83
CA THR A 43 8.43 12.24 3.15
C THR A 43 8.19 11.06 4.11
N PRO A 44 7.50 11.25 5.24
CA PRO A 44 7.10 10.16 6.12
C PRO A 44 6.28 9.09 5.39
N VAL A 45 6.42 7.82 5.77
CA VAL A 45 5.75 6.68 5.10
C VAL A 45 4.22 6.84 5.14
N GLU A 46 3.71 7.35 6.26
CA GLU A 46 2.30 7.65 6.51
C GLU A 46 1.73 8.66 5.51
N MET A 47 2.58 9.58 5.03
CA MET A 47 2.23 10.65 4.09
C MET A 47 2.73 10.40 2.66
N PHE A 48 3.50 9.33 2.41
CA PHE A 48 3.95 8.97 1.06
C PHE A 48 2.76 8.69 0.13
N TYR A 49 2.83 9.02 -1.15
CA TYR A 49 1.74 8.77 -2.11
C TYR A 49 1.39 7.27 -2.21
N LYS A 50 0.10 6.92 -2.18
CA LYS A 50 -0.39 5.55 -2.37
C LYS A 50 -1.12 5.42 -3.71
N ARG A 51 -0.63 4.54 -4.58
CA ARG A 51 -1.30 4.15 -5.83
C ARG A 51 -1.49 2.64 -5.89
N ASN A 52 -2.73 2.20 -5.80
CA ASN A 52 -3.07 0.79 -5.94
C ASN A 52 -3.99 0.56 -7.14
N HIS A 53 -3.77 -0.55 -7.83
CA HIS A 53 -4.63 -1.03 -8.93
C HIS A 53 -5.65 -2.08 -8.46
N GLY A 54 -5.48 -2.63 -7.26
CA GLY A 54 -6.37 -3.62 -6.65
C GLY A 54 -6.15 -3.67 -5.13
N PRO A 55 -6.75 -4.67 -4.45
CA PRO A 55 -6.54 -4.91 -3.03
C PRO A 55 -5.07 -5.15 -2.67
N ILE A 56 -4.67 -4.73 -1.47
CA ILE A 56 -3.32 -4.99 -0.95
C ILE A 56 -3.15 -6.49 -0.66
N PRO A 57 -2.08 -7.15 -1.15
CA PRO A 57 -1.81 -8.54 -0.83
C PRO A 57 -1.59 -8.78 0.67
N ILE A 58 -2.01 -9.95 1.15
CA ILE A 58 -1.82 -10.40 2.53
C ILE A 58 -0.65 -11.38 2.55
N LEU A 59 0.33 -11.11 3.42
CA LEU A 59 1.46 -11.98 3.68
C LEU A 59 1.22 -12.71 5.00
N THR A 60 1.12 -14.04 4.94
CA THR A 60 0.78 -14.86 6.13
C THR A 60 2.00 -15.35 6.90
N ASP A 61 3.14 -15.50 6.23
CA ASP A 61 4.42 -15.91 6.81
C ASP A 61 5.57 -15.22 6.05
N PRO A 62 6.06 -14.06 6.54
CA PRO A 62 7.11 -13.29 5.88
C PRO A 62 8.43 -14.03 5.69
N ASP A 63 8.80 -14.91 6.62
CA ASP A 63 10.10 -15.60 6.61
C ASP A 63 10.13 -16.72 5.54
N SER A 64 8.96 -17.19 5.12
CA SER A 64 8.81 -18.21 4.07
C SER A 64 8.63 -17.64 2.66
N TYR A 65 8.47 -16.32 2.51
CA TYR A 65 8.22 -15.71 1.20
C TYR A 65 9.49 -15.62 0.36
N VAL A 66 9.40 -16.09 -0.88
CA VAL A 66 10.48 -16.01 -1.86
C VAL A 66 9.98 -15.32 -3.11
N ALA A 67 10.76 -14.35 -3.61
CA ALA A 67 10.51 -13.79 -4.94
C ALA A 67 10.86 -14.86 -5.97
N ALA A 68 9.96 -15.08 -6.94
CA ALA A 68 10.30 -15.93 -8.07
C ALA A 68 11.53 -15.33 -8.78
N PRO A 69 12.53 -16.16 -9.15
CA PRO A 69 13.67 -15.67 -9.90
C PRO A 69 13.18 -15.05 -11.21
N SER A 70 13.72 -13.89 -11.55
CA SER A 70 13.45 -13.26 -12.85
C SER A 70 13.91 -14.23 -13.95
N PRO A 71 13.07 -14.52 -14.97
CA PRO A 71 13.55 -15.26 -16.12
C PRO A 71 14.62 -14.40 -16.81
N LEU A 72 15.84 -14.94 -16.87
CA LEU A 72 16.95 -14.37 -17.64
C LEU A 72 16.59 -14.24 -19.12
#